data_AF-H8FWS3-F1
#
_entry.id   AF-H8FWS3-F1
#
_cell.length_a   1.000
_cell.length_b   1.000
_cell.length_c   1.000
_cell.angle_alpha   90.00
_cell.angle_beta   90.00
_cell.angle_gamma   90.00
#
_symmetry.space_group_name_H-M   'P 1'
#
loop_
_entity.id
_entity.type
_entity.pdbx_description
1 polymer ?
#
loop_
_entity_poly.entity_id
_entity_poly.type
_entity_poly.pdbx_seq_one_letter_code
_entity_poly.pdbx_strand_id
1 'polypeptide(L)'
;MRTDNDFIDQYKDLLKAVDPSAARLSKEELRSLGMTELCLAAVAEFLPDQDIAAVPSLMLGYPALVPGAANNPHLEKALSSLRHLCGRFGSISAWMDACRTHAQLPETMRCYEIRGRKPALRAAAPPSVLAHLSQALRQQVPWVRRALKVADPGAARVRVDRGRTLLSYDIPSVPVQDRTVQQHFLAARTAQEPIQVRLADEGYCQAGR
;
A
#
# COMPACT_ATOMS: atom_id res chain seq x y z
N MET A 1 -3.62 15.78 -14.52
CA MET A 1 -2.83 14.83 -13.72
C MET A 1 -3.72 14.41 -12.57
N ARG A 2 -4.19 13.17 -12.54
CA ARG A 2 -5.19 12.78 -11.53
C ARG A 2 -4.51 12.78 -10.17
N THR A 3 -5.03 13.59 -9.26
CA THR A 3 -4.51 13.65 -7.90
C THR A 3 -5.33 12.72 -7.00
N ASP A 4 -4.77 12.37 -5.85
CA ASP A 4 -5.52 11.72 -4.78
C ASP A 4 -6.85 12.46 -4.48
N ASN A 5 -6.85 13.79 -4.59
CA ASN A 5 -8.03 14.62 -4.36
C ASN A 5 -9.15 14.33 -5.36
N ASP A 6 -8.87 14.15 -6.66
CA ASP A 6 -9.93 13.90 -7.66
C ASP A 6 -10.69 12.59 -7.37
N PHE A 7 -9.95 11.55 -6.97
CA PHE A 7 -10.56 10.27 -6.58
C PHE A 7 -11.42 10.43 -5.32
N ILE A 8 -10.90 11.13 -4.31
CA ILE A 8 -11.59 11.33 -3.03
C ILE A 8 -12.82 12.24 -3.18
N ASP A 9 -12.74 13.28 -3.99
CA ASP A 9 -13.88 14.20 -4.22
C ASP A 9 -15.01 13.48 -4.96
N GLN A 10 -14.70 12.69 -5.99
CA GLN A 10 -15.71 11.84 -6.65
C GLN A 10 -16.29 10.79 -5.68
N TYR A 11 -15.42 10.14 -4.89
CA TYR A 11 -15.86 9.18 -3.88
C TYR A 11 -16.80 9.82 -2.84
N LYS A 12 -16.49 11.05 -2.41
CA LYS A 12 -17.32 11.86 -1.50
C LYS A 12 -18.72 12.06 -2.03
N ASP A 13 -18.82 12.50 -3.27
CA ASP A 13 -20.10 12.90 -3.86
C ASP A 13 -20.99 11.68 -4.08
N LEU A 14 -20.39 10.57 -4.53
CA LEU A 14 -21.09 9.29 -4.65
C LEU A 14 -21.55 8.76 -3.29
N LEU A 15 -20.69 8.84 -2.26
CA LEU A 15 -21.02 8.38 -0.93
C LEU A 15 -22.15 9.21 -0.30
N LYS A 16 -22.10 10.54 -0.44
CA LYS A 16 -23.16 11.45 0.03
C LYS A 16 -24.51 11.22 -0.65
N ALA A 17 -24.51 10.85 -1.92
CA ALA A 17 -25.74 10.54 -2.65
C ALA A 17 -26.44 9.29 -2.08
N VAL A 18 -25.68 8.37 -1.49
CA VAL A 18 -26.20 7.13 -0.90
C VAL A 18 -26.48 7.28 0.58
N ASP A 19 -25.59 7.95 1.31
CA ASP A 19 -25.73 8.24 2.73
C ASP A 19 -25.42 9.73 2.98
N PRO A 20 -26.46 10.58 3.14
CA PRO A 20 -26.27 12.00 3.41
C PRO A 20 -25.46 12.29 4.69
N SER A 21 -25.42 11.36 5.65
CA SER A 21 -24.63 11.53 6.88
C SER A 21 -23.12 11.48 6.62
N ALA A 22 -22.68 10.98 5.45
CA ALA A 22 -21.29 11.04 5.02
C ALA A 22 -20.78 12.49 4.88
N ALA A 23 -21.67 13.48 4.77
CA ALA A 23 -21.31 14.89 4.80
C ALA A 23 -20.69 15.34 6.14
N ARG A 24 -20.88 14.57 7.22
CA ARG A 24 -20.31 14.86 8.55
C ARG A 24 -18.89 14.32 8.73
N LEU A 25 -18.44 13.42 7.85
CA LEU A 25 -17.08 12.88 7.92
C LEU A 25 -16.06 14.00 7.65
N SER A 26 -15.00 14.02 8.44
CA SER A 26 -13.84 14.86 8.15
C SER A 26 -13.19 14.45 6.83
N LYS A 27 -12.39 15.36 6.24
CA LYS A 27 -11.64 15.07 5.01
C LYS A 27 -10.72 13.85 5.17
N GLU A 28 -10.15 13.67 6.36
CA GLU A 28 -9.25 12.56 6.64
C GLU A 28 -9.99 11.23 6.79
N GLU A 29 -11.11 11.20 7.51
CA GLU A 29 -11.94 9.99 7.64
C GLU A 29 -12.44 9.50 6.29
N LEU A 30 -12.96 10.43 5.47
CA LEU A 30 -13.42 10.12 4.12
C LEU A 30 -12.28 9.58 3.24
N ARG A 31 -11.10 10.21 3.32
CA ARG A 31 -9.91 9.74 2.60
C ARG A 31 -9.52 8.33 3.06
N SER A 32 -9.49 8.10 4.37
CA SER A 32 -9.16 6.80 4.94
C SER A 32 -10.17 5.74 4.52
N LEU A 33 -11.47 6.04 4.57
CA LEU A 33 -12.55 5.16 4.12
C LEU A 33 -12.39 4.80 2.63
N GLY A 34 -12.31 5.79 1.75
CA GLY A 34 -12.22 5.55 0.30
C GLY A 34 -10.98 4.76 -0.11
N MET A 35 -9.82 5.04 0.51
CA MET A 35 -8.60 4.28 0.27
C MET A 35 -8.68 2.86 0.82
N THR A 36 -9.31 2.68 1.99
CA THR A 36 -9.48 1.34 2.59
C THR A 36 -10.41 0.48 1.73
N GLU A 37 -11.55 1.02 1.30
CA GLU A 37 -12.48 0.37 0.39
C GLU A 37 -11.80 0.01 -0.95
N LEU A 38 -10.93 0.86 -1.48
CA LEU A 38 -10.17 0.57 -2.69
C LEU A 38 -9.20 -0.61 -2.52
N CYS A 39 -8.50 -0.69 -1.38
CA CYS A 39 -7.64 -1.83 -1.06
C CYS A 39 -8.44 -3.12 -0.85
N LEU A 40 -9.57 -3.06 -0.15
CA LEU A 40 -10.45 -4.23 0.05
C LEU A 40 -11.03 -4.72 -1.26
N ALA A 41 -11.47 -3.80 -2.13
CA ALA A 41 -11.95 -4.12 -3.48
C ALA A 41 -10.87 -4.84 -4.30
N ALA A 42 -9.62 -4.36 -4.26
CA ALA A 42 -8.52 -4.99 -4.99
C ALA A 42 -8.23 -6.42 -4.50
N VAL A 43 -8.22 -6.63 -3.19
CA VAL A 43 -8.02 -7.99 -2.64
C VAL A 43 -9.19 -8.88 -3.01
N ALA A 44 -10.44 -8.40 -2.90
CA ALA A 44 -11.61 -9.19 -3.27
C ALA A 44 -11.66 -9.54 -4.78
N GLU A 45 -11.29 -8.62 -5.67
CA GLU A 45 -11.34 -8.82 -7.13
C GLU A 45 -10.19 -9.69 -7.64
N PHE A 46 -8.96 -9.44 -7.16
CA PHE A 46 -7.76 -10.05 -7.77
C PHE A 46 -7.13 -11.15 -6.93
N LEU A 47 -7.45 -11.23 -5.64
CA LEU A 47 -6.83 -12.13 -4.67
C LEU A 47 -7.87 -12.70 -3.68
N PRO A 48 -8.97 -13.32 -4.16
CA PRO A 48 -10.10 -13.71 -3.30
C PRO A 48 -9.73 -14.70 -2.19
N ASP A 49 -8.66 -15.47 -2.40
CA ASP A 49 -8.17 -16.43 -1.41
C ASP A 49 -7.27 -15.81 -0.33
N GLN A 50 -6.79 -14.58 -0.55
CA GLN A 50 -5.87 -13.90 0.35
C GLN A 50 -6.61 -13.15 1.47
N ASP A 51 -5.87 -12.91 2.55
CA ASP A 51 -6.34 -12.09 3.66
C ASP A 51 -5.98 -10.61 3.44
N ILE A 52 -6.56 -9.74 4.26
CA ILE A 52 -6.27 -8.31 4.23
C ILE A 52 -4.82 -7.98 4.61
N ALA A 53 -4.07 -8.91 5.23
CA ALA A 53 -2.67 -8.69 5.60
C ALA A 53 -1.74 -8.73 4.38
N ALA A 54 -2.23 -9.14 3.21
CA ALA A 54 -1.52 -8.99 1.94
C ALA A 54 -1.30 -7.51 1.54
N VAL A 55 -2.19 -6.58 1.96
CA VAL A 55 -2.19 -5.19 1.48
C VAL A 55 -0.86 -4.47 1.70
N PRO A 56 -0.23 -4.51 2.89
CA PRO A 56 1.07 -3.86 3.09
C PRO A 56 2.17 -4.38 2.15
N SER A 57 2.28 -5.70 1.96
CA SER A 57 3.26 -6.27 1.02
C SER A 57 3.01 -5.82 -0.41
N LEU A 58 1.73 -5.74 -0.83
CA LEU A 58 1.36 -5.21 -2.14
C LEU A 58 1.76 -3.74 -2.30
N MET A 59 1.52 -2.92 -1.26
CA MET A 59 1.84 -1.49 -1.27
C MET A 59 3.34 -1.21 -1.24
N LEU A 60 4.11 -2.04 -0.54
CA LEU A 60 5.57 -1.95 -0.46
C LEU A 60 6.31 -2.44 -1.72
N GLY A 61 5.60 -2.98 -2.72
CA GLY A 61 6.25 -3.45 -3.95
C GLY A 61 6.68 -4.92 -3.92
N TYR A 62 6.16 -5.72 -2.98
CA TYR A 62 6.53 -7.13 -2.81
C TYR A 62 5.38 -8.09 -3.14
N PRO A 63 4.80 -8.07 -4.36
CA PRO A 63 3.72 -8.98 -4.73
C PRO A 63 4.16 -10.45 -4.75
N ALA A 64 5.46 -10.74 -4.90
CA ALA A 64 5.99 -12.10 -4.82
C ALA A 64 5.84 -12.75 -3.42
N LEU A 65 5.66 -11.95 -2.36
CA LEU A 65 5.38 -12.46 -1.01
C LEU A 65 3.91 -12.82 -0.80
N VAL A 66 3.04 -12.51 -1.76
CA VAL A 66 1.60 -12.77 -1.69
C VAL A 66 1.26 -13.88 -2.68
N PRO A 67 0.81 -15.06 -2.20
CA PRO A 67 0.42 -16.15 -3.07
C PRO A 67 -0.60 -15.71 -4.12
N GLY A 68 -0.36 -16.10 -5.38
CA GLY A 68 -1.21 -15.75 -6.52
C GLY A 68 -1.01 -14.34 -7.09
N ALA A 69 -0.37 -13.42 -6.37
CA ALA A 69 -0.24 -12.03 -6.82
C ALA A 69 0.80 -11.85 -7.94
N ALA A 70 1.94 -12.55 -7.87
CA ALA A 70 3.00 -12.43 -8.88
C ALA A 70 2.56 -12.89 -10.28
N ASN A 71 1.60 -13.81 -10.36
CA ASN A 71 1.14 -14.41 -11.62
C ASN A 71 -0.17 -13.78 -12.12
N ASN A 72 -0.66 -12.69 -11.51
CA ASN A 72 -1.90 -12.02 -11.89
C ASN A 72 -1.63 -10.73 -12.69
N PRO A 73 -1.75 -10.74 -14.04
CA PRO A 73 -1.45 -9.56 -14.86
C PRO A 73 -2.47 -8.42 -14.69
N HIS A 74 -3.69 -8.73 -14.24
CA HIS A 74 -4.70 -7.70 -13.96
C HIS A 74 -4.37 -6.98 -12.66
N LEU A 75 -3.89 -7.70 -11.66
CA LEU A 75 -3.38 -7.13 -10.42
C LEU A 75 -2.19 -6.21 -10.66
N GLU A 76 -1.26 -6.56 -11.54
CA GLU A 76 -0.09 -5.72 -11.85
C GLU A 76 -0.50 -4.30 -12.29
N LYS A 77 -1.55 -4.20 -13.13
CA LYS A 77 -2.10 -2.91 -13.57
C LYS A 77 -2.73 -2.16 -12.40
N ALA A 78 -3.57 -2.84 -11.61
CA ALA A 78 -4.24 -2.26 -10.45
C ALA A 78 -3.26 -1.79 -9.36
N LEU A 79 -2.14 -2.50 -9.16
CA LEU A 79 -1.11 -2.17 -8.17
C LEU A 79 -0.47 -0.81 -8.42
N SER A 80 -0.37 -0.38 -9.69
CA SER A 80 0.14 0.95 -9.99
C SER A 80 -0.79 2.04 -9.44
N SER A 81 -2.10 1.88 -9.65
CA SER A 81 -3.12 2.78 -9.13
C SER A 81 -3.18 2.75 -7.60
N LEU A 82 -3.15 1.54 -7.01
CA LEU A 82 -3.17 1.35 -5.57
C LEU A 82 -1.97 1.97 -4.88
N ARG A 83 -0.74 1.77 -5.37
CA ARG A 83 0.45 2.37 -4.74
C ARG A 83 0.45 3.89 -4.84
N HIS A 84 -0.10 4.43 -5.93
CA HIS A 84 -0.23 5.87 -6.08
C HIS A 84 -1.23 6.48 -5.09
N LEU A 85 -2.40 5.85 -4.91
CA LEU A 85 -3.48 6.38 -4.08
C LEU A 85 -3.32 5.98 -2.60
N CYS A 86 -2.90 4.74 -2.34
CA CYS A 86 -2.94 4.08 -1.04
C CYS A 86 -1.55 3.79 -0.45
N GLY A 87 -0.50 4.47 -0.93
CA GLY A 87 0.88 4.23 -0.49
C GLY A 87 1.11 4.26 1.02
N ARG A 88 0.28 5.01 1.78
CA ARG A 88 0.31 5.04 3.25
C ARG A 88 0.07 3.68 3.92
N PHE A 89 -0.62 2.76 3.24
CA PHE A 89 -0.91 1.42 3.77
C PHE A 89 0.23 0.42 3.55
N GLY A 90 1.42 0.87 3.12
CA GLY A 90 2.64 0.08 3.25
C GLY A 90 3.04 -0.20 4.70
N SER A 91 2.56 0.61 5.66
CA SER A 91 2.72 0.35 7.08
C SER A 91 1.62 -0.59 7.61
N ILE A 92 2.02 -1.71 8.22
CA ILE A 92 1.07 -2.67 8.82
C ILE A 92 0.22 -2.02 9.92
N SER A 93 0.79 -1.15 10.75
CA SER A 93 0.04 -0.49 11.82
C SER A 93 -1.01 0.45 11.24
N ALA A 94 -0.63 1.29 10.28
CA ALA A 94 -1.54 2.21 9.61
C ALA A 94 -2.68 1.47 8.88
N TRP A 95 -2.37 0.31 8.28
CA TRP A 95 -3.38 -0.52 7.63
C TRP A 95 -4.35 -1.16 8.62
N MET A 96 -3.85 -1.72 9.72
CA MET A 96 -4.68 -2.34 10.75
C MET A 96 -5.56 -1.31 11.47
N ASP A 97 -5.05 -0.11 11.71
CA ASP A 97 -5.84 1.00 12.27
C ASP A 97 -6.91 1.45 11.28
N ALA A 98 -6.58 1.57 9.99
CA ALA A 98 -7.56 1.90 8.96
C ALA A 98 -8.68 0.85 8.86
N CYS A 99 -8.35 -0.45 8.94
CA CYS A 99 -9.34 -1.53 8.99
C CYS A 99 -10.24 -1.44 10.23
N ARG A 100 -9.68 -1.06 11.38
CA ARG A 100 -10.42 -0.90 12.63
C ARG A 100 -11.40 0.28 12.55
N THR A 101 -10.92 1.44 12.09
CA THR A 101 -11.76 2.63 11.88
C THR A 101 -12.82 2.35 10.82
N HIS A 102 -12.47 1.64 9.75
CA HIS A 102 -13.42 1.19 8.74
C HIS A 102 -14.54 0.35 9.37
N ALA A 103 -14.22 -0.62 10.24
CA ALA A 103 -15.24 -1.43 10.90
C ALA A 103 -16.19 -0.63 11.81
N GLN A 104 -15.78 0.55 12.31
CA GLN A 104 -16.58 1.43 13.16
C GLN A 104 -17.55 2.31 12.37
N LEU A 105 -17.34 2.48 11.06
CA LEU A 105 -18.20 3.32 10.23
C LEU A 105 -19.55 2.65 9.96
N PRO A 106 -20.63 3.44 9.80
CA PRO A 106 -21.94 2.92 9.46
C PRO A 106 -21.87 2.00 8.25
N GLU A 107 -22.60 0.90 8.33
CA GLU A 107 -22.71 -0.07 7.25
C GLU A 107 -23.15 0.56 5.92
N THR A 108 -24.06 1.53 5.97
CA THR A 108 -24.54 2.29 4.81
C THR A 108 -23.44 2.99 4.02
N MET A 109 -22.29 3.27 4.65
CA MET A 109 -21.14 3.93 4.02
C MET A 109 -20.09 2.94 3.49
N ARG A 110 -20.27 1.63 3.73
CA ARG A 110 -19.26 0.61 3.44
C ARG A 110 -19.70 -0.31 2.32
N CYS A 111 -18.83 -0.52 1.34
CA CYS A 111 -19.06 -1.48 0.27
C CYS A 111 -18.59 -2.87 0.67
N TYR A 112 -17.42 -2.94 1.30
CA TYR A 112 -16.85 -4.18 1.81
C TYR A 112 -16.96 -4.25 3.33
N GLU A 113 -16.97 -5.47 3.85
CA GLU A 113 -16.75 -5.77 5.26
C GLU A 113 -15.60 -6.77 5.40
N ILE A 114 -15.00 -6.87 6.58
CA ILE A 114 -13.90 -7.80 6.83
C ILE A 114 -14.43 -8.96 7.65
N ARG A 115 -14.60 -10.13 7.01
CA ARG A 115 -15.05 -11.37 7.66
C ARG A 115 -13.90 -12.37 7.72
N GLY A 116 -13.51 -12.80 8.92
CA GLY A 116 -12.43 -13.78 9.07
C GLY A 116 -11.12 -13.34 8.41
N ARG A 117 -10.77 -12.04 8.50
CA ARG A 117 -9.62 -11.40 7.85
C ARG A 117 -9.70 -11.30 6.32
N LYS A 118 -10.82 -11.61 5.69
CA LYS A 118 -11.01 -11.46 4.24
C LYS A 118 -12.01 -10.35 3.91
N PRO A 119 -11.82 -9.61 2.82
CA PRO A 119 -12.85 -8.71 2.33
C PRO A 119 -14.04 -9.53 1.82
N ALA A 120 -15.24 -9.14 2.24
CA ALA A 120 -16.50 -9.66 1.73
C ALA A 120 -17.35 -8.50 1.22
N LEU A 121 -17.86 -8.61 0.00
CA LEU A 121 -18.75 -7.62 -0.57
C LEU A 121 -20.09 -7.64 0.17
N ARG A 122 -20.57 -6.48 0.61
CA ARG A 122 -21.89 -6.37 1.25
C ARG A 122 -23.00 -6.45 0.21
N ALA A 123 -24.08 -7.15 0.54
CA ALA A 123 -25.24 -7.27 -0.35
C ALA A 123 -25.89 -5.91 -0.68
N ALA A 124 -25.86 -4.98 0.27
CA ALA A 124 -26.37 -3.61 0.12
C ALA A 124 -25.29 -2.59 -0.30
N ALA A 125 -24.16 -3.06 -0.84
CA ALA A 125 -23.09 -2.17 -1.29
C ALA A 125 -23.58 -1.28 -2.45
N PRO A 126 -23.37 0.05 -2.40
CA PRO A 126 -23.90 0.95 -3.41
C PRO A 126 -23.25 0.74 -4.79
N PRO A 127 -24.01 0.44 -5.86
CA PRO A 127 -23.44 0.11 -7.17
C PRO A 127 -22.59 1.23 -7.77
N SER A 128 -22.97 2.49 -7.53
CA SER A 128 -22.24 3.66 -8.03
C SER A 128 -20.86 3.80 -7.38
N VAL A 129 -20.76 3.55 -6.07
CA VAL A 129 -19.47 3.56 -5.35
C VAL A 129 -18.61 2.37 -5.80
N LEU A 130 -19.18 1.18 -5.94
CA LEU A 130 -18.48 0.00 -6.45
C LEU A 130 -17.93 0.22 -7.87
N ALA A 131 -18.72 0.84 -8.75
CA ALA A 131 -18.30 1.17 -10.11
C ALA A 131 -17.10 2.12 -10.09
N HIS A 132 -17.11 3.14 -9.23
CA HIS A 132 -15.99 4.07 -9.06
C HIS A 132 -14.72 3.39 -8.54
N LEU A 133 -14.84 2.50 -7.54
CA LEU A 133 -13.71 1.70 -7.05
C LEU A 133 -13.12 0.82 -8.16
N SER A 134 -13.98 0.08 -8.87
CA SER A 134 -13.58 -0.80 -9.97
C SER A 134 -12.93 -0.01 -11.11
N GLN A 135 -13.47 1.17 -11.43
CA GLN A 135 -12.92 2.07 -12.43
C GLN A 135 -11.53 2.57 -12.02
N ALA A 136 -11.34 2.95 -10.76
CA ALA A 136 -10.04 3.39 -10.25
C ALA A 136 -8.96 2.28 -10.30
N LEU A 137 -9.34 1.02 -10.07
CA LEU A 137 -8.43 -0.13 -10.19
C LEU A 137 -8.04 -0.43 -11.64
N ARG A 138 -8.95 -0.21 -12.60
CA ARG A 138 -8.73 -0.55 -14.01
C ARG A 138 -8.09 0.58 -14.81
N GLN A 139 -8.22 1.82 -14.35
CA GLN A 139 -7.63 2.96 -15.04
C GLN A 139 -6.12 2.98 -14.87
N GLN A 140 -5.43 3.11 -16.00
CA GLN A 140 -3.99 3.27 -16.01
C GLN A 140 -3.62 4.63 -15.42
N VAL A 141 -2.81 4.62 -14.37
CA VAL A 141 -2.17 5.83 -13.84
C VAL A 141 -1.39 6.49 -15.00
N PRO A 142 -1.44 7.82 -15.18
CA PRO A 142 -0.84 8.52 -16.34
C PRO A 142 0.71 8.54 -16.33
N TRP A 143 1.35 7.53 -15.75
CA TRP A 143 2.79 7.43 -15.58
C TRP A 143 3.37 6.68 -16.76
N VAL A 144 4.40 7.26 -17.37
CA VAL A 144 5.17 6.59 -18.42
C VAL A 144 6.12 5.60 -17.73
N ARG A 145 6.01 4.31 -18.05
CA ARG A 145 7.04 3.33 -17.67
C ARG A 145 8.37 3.81 -18.28
N ARG A 146 9.33 4.14 -17.42
CA ARG A 146 10.69 4.46 -17.85
C ARG A 146 11.55 3.25 -17.56
N ALA A 147 12.22 2.72 -18.60
CA ALA A 147 13.28 1.75 -18.40
C ALA A 147 14.41 2.45 -17.63
N LEU A 148 14.70 1.98 -16.42
CA LEU A 148 15.90 2.39 -15.70
C LEU A 148 17.08 1.67 -16.36
N LYS A 149 17.98 2.44 -16.98
CA LYS A 149 19.24 1.90 -17.45
C LYS A 149 20.14 1.71 -16.23
N VAL A 150 20.56 0.47 -15.99
CA VAL A 150 21.69 0.22 -15.09
C VAL A 150 22.91 0.87 -15.74
N ALA A 151 23.65 1.65 -14.96
CA ALA A 151 24.80 2.35 -15.48
C ALA A 151 25.95 1.37 -15.77
N ASP A 152 26.64 1.59 -16.89
CA ASP A 152 27.80 0.80 -17.26
C ASP A 152 28.97 1.05 -16.30
N PRO A 153 29.87 0.07 -16.11
CA PRO A 153 31.08 0.28 -15.33
C PRO A 153 31.93 1.47 -15.84
N GLY A 154 32.60 2.14 -14.92
CA GLY A 154 33.48 3.27 -15.16
C GLY A 154 32.88 4.61 -14.73
N ALA A 155 33.44 5.70 -15.27
CA ALA A 155 33.08 7.05 -14.85
C ALA A 155 31.66 7.44 -15.28
N ALA A 156 30.78 7.66 -14.29
CA ALA A 156 29.44 8.18 -14.49
C ALA A 156 29.32 9.62 -13.98
N ARG A 157 28.56 10.44 -14.71
CA ARG A 157 28.23 11.81 -14.32
C ARG A 157 26.72 11.97 -14.23
N VAL A 158 26.23 12.36 -13.06
CA VAL A 158 24.80 12.55 -12.81
C VAL A 158 24.57 14.00 -12.39
N ARG A 159 23.62 14.66 -13.04
CA ARG A 159 23.16 15.97 -12.58
C ARG A 159 22.03 15.81 -11.57
N VAL A 160 22.22 16.36 -10.37
CA VAL A 160 21.22 16.42 -9.30
C VAL A 160 20.74 17.86 -9.12
N ASP A 161 19.84 18.11 -8.15
CA ASP A 161 19.30 19.44 -7.83
C ASP A 161 18.72 20.19 -9.04
N ARG A 162 17.88 19.49 -9.81
CA ARG A 162 17.27 20.03 -11.05
C ARG A 162 18.31 20.50 -12.08
N GLY A 163 19.45 19.84 -12.16
CA GLY A 163 20.48 20.13 -13.14
C GLY A 163 21.62 21.01 -12.64
N ARG A 164 21.57 21.50 -11.40
CA ARG A 164 22.52 22.48 -10.85
C ARG A 164 23.84 21.86 -10.40
N THR A 165 23.79 20.65 -9.87
CA THR A 165 24.97 20.00 -9.28
C THR A 165 25.38 18.83 -10.14
N LEU A 166 26.63 18.79 -10.60
CA LEU A 166 27.19 17.66 -11.34
C LEU A 166 27.99 16.77 -10.38
N LEU A 167 27.48 15.57 -10.12
CA LEU A 167 28.18 14.56 -9.34
C LEU A 167 28.90 13.60 -10.29
N SER A 168 30.12 13.22 -9.93
CA SER A 168 30.90 12.21 -10.65
C SER A 168 31.11 11.00 -9.74
N TYR A 169 30.86 9.82 -10.29
CA TYR A 169 31.02 8.53 -9.61
C TYR A 169 31.89 7.64 -10.48
N ASP A 170 32.66 6.76 -9.86
CA ASP A 170 33.28 5.64 -10.55
C ASP A 170 32.49 4.37 -10.21
N ILE A 171 31.91 3.74 -11.23
CA ILE A 171 31.06 2.56 -11.07
C ILE A 171 31.96 1.33 -11.22
N PRO A 172 32.08 0.49 -10.18
CA PRO A 172 32.94 -0.67 -10.25
C PRO A 172 32.45 -1.66 -11.31
N SER A 173 33.39 -2.26 -12.04
CA SER A 173 33.09 -3.39 -12.92
C SER A 173 32.92 -4.64 -12.06
N VAL A 174 31.68 -5.12 -11.94
CA VAL A 174 31.39 -6.39 -11.27
C VAL A 174 31.38 -7.50 -12.32
N PRO A 175 32.31 -8.49 -12.26
CA PRO A 175 32.36 -9.57 -13.23
C PRO A 175 31.07 -10.39 -13.23
N VAL A 176 30.69 -10.91 -14.39
CA VAL A 176 29.39 -11.60 -14.62
C VAL A 176 29.21 -12.83 -13.72
N GLN A 177 30.29 -13.47 -13.30
CA GLN A 177 30.27 -14.62 -12.38
C GLN A 177 29.75 -14.26 -10.98
N ASP A 178 29.96 -13.02 -10.52
CA ASP A 178 29.44 -12.52 -9.23
C ASP A 178 27.96 -12.10 -9.31
N ARG A 179 27.42 -11.87 -10.51
CA ARG A 179 26.01 -11.49 -10.70
C ARG A 179 25.05 -12.63 -10.38
N THR A 180 25.47 -13.87 -10.61
CA THR A 180 24.72 -15.08 -10.20
C THR A 180 24.75 -15.32 -8.69
N VAL A 181 25.79 -14.85 -8.00
CA VAL A 181 25.95 -15.01 -6.54
C VAL A 181 25.16 -13.95 -5.76
N GLN A 182 24.81 -12.82 -6.38
CA GLN A 182 23.87 -11.84 -5.83
C GLN A 182 22.40 -12.12 -6.18
N GLN A 183 22.03 -13.38 -6.46
CA GLN A 183 20.70 -13.80 -6.03
C GLN A 183 20.72 -13.72 -4.51
N HIS A 184 20.24 -12.61 -3.97
CA HIS A 184 20.02 -12.45 -2.54
C HIS A 184 19.05 -13.55 -2.10
N PHE A 185 19.59 -14.74 -1.81
CA PHE A 185 19.01 -15.64 -0.85
C PHE A 185 18.97 -14.82 0.43
N LEU A 186 17.83 -14.17 0.68
CA LEU A 186 17.47 -13.79 2.02
C LEU A 186 17.53 -15.10 2.79
N ALA A 187 18.62 -15.31 3.53
CA ALA A 187 18.68 -16.40 4.49
C ALA A 187 17.37 -16.32 5.28
N ALA A 188 16.64 -17.44 5.34
CA ALA A 188 15.48 -17.54 6.21
C ALA A 188 15.92 -16.98 7.55
N ARG A 189 15.22 -15.95 8.05
CA ARG A 189 15.57 -15.31 9.32
C ARG A 189 15.82 -16.44 10.31
N THR A 190 17.07 -16.60 10.73
CA THR A 190 17.36 -17.35 11.95
C THR A 190 16.43 -16.73 12.96
N ALA A 191 15.53 -17.53 13.53
CA ALA A 191 14.65 -17.05 14.58
C ALA A 191 15.57 -16.51 15.67
N GLN A 192 15.82 -15.20 15.67
CA GLN A 192 16.47 -14.55 16.77
C GLN A 192 15.53 -14.82 17.93
N GLU A 193 16.05 -15.53 18.94
CA GLU A 193 15.30 -15.71 20.17
C GLU A 193 14.82 -14.32 20.63
N PRO A 194 13.56 -14.20 21.07
CA PRO A 194 13.05 -12.93 21.58
C PRO A 194 14.06 -12.35 22.57
N ILE A 195 14.45 -11.09 22.39
CA ILE A 195 15.28 -10.39 23.35
C ILE A 195 14.52 -10.40 24.68
N GLN A 196 14.95 -11.28 25.60
CA GLN A 196 14.42 -11.32 26.94
C GLN A 196 15.01 -10.15 27.72
N VAL A 197 14.34 -9.00 27.65
CA VAL A 197 14.63 -7.89 28.55
C VAL A 197 14.16 -8.31 29.94
N ARG A 198 15.09 -8.72 30.80
CA ARG A 198 14.82 -8.88 32.22
C ARG A 198 14.71 -7.47 32.81
N LEU A 199 13.49 -7.08 33.19
CA LEU A 199 13.28 -5.94 34.09
C LEU A 199 13.88 -6.31 35.45
N ALA A 200 15.17 -6.03 35.62
CA ALA A 200 15.81 -6.06 36.93
C ALA A 200 16.75 -4.85 37.03
N ASP A 201 16.45 -4.05 38.06
CA ASP A 201 17.31 -3.07 38.71
C ASP A 201 17.61 -1.76 37.99
N GLU A 202 16.57 -0.97 37.72
CA GLU A 202 16.71 0.50 37.77
C GLU A 202 15.64 1.08 38.71
N GLY A 203 16.08 1.33 39.95
CA GLY A 203 15.31 2.04 40.95
C GLY A 203 15.07 3.49 40.53
N TYR A 204 13.87 3.77 40.01
CA TYR A 204 13.32 5.12 39.92
C TYR A 204 11.84 5.11 40.29
N CYS A 205 11.58 4.86 41.58
CA CYS A 205 10.39 5.33 42.27
C CYS A 205 10.84 5.80 43.67
N GLN A 206 11.49 6.97 43.74
CA GLN A 206 11.42 7.75 44.97
C GLN A 206 10.25 8.71 44.85
N ALA A 207 9.28 8.46 45.72
CA ALA A 207 8.14 9.32 46.01
C ALA A 207 8.63 10.69 46.49
N GLY A 208 8.13 11.75 45.85
CA GLY A 208 8.16 13.11 46.38
C GLY A 208 6.72 13.54 46.64
N ARG A 209 6.38 13.67 47.92
CA ARG A 209 5.19 14.37 48.41
C ARG A 209 5.30 15.87 48.16
#